data_AF-H2CDA5-F1
#
_entry.id   AF-H2CDA5-F1
#
_cell.length_a   1.000
_cell.length_b   1.000
_cell.length_c   1.000
_cell.angle_alpha   90.00
_cell.angle_beta   90.00
_cell.angle_gamma   90.00
#
_symmetry.space_group_name_H-M   'P 1'
#
loop_
_entity.id
_entity.type
_entity.pdbx_description
1 polymer ?
#
loop_
_entity_poly.entity_id
_entity_poly.type
_entity_poly.pdbx_seq_one_letter_code
_entity_poly.pdbx_strand_id
1 'polypeptide(L)'
;MQRWSDLPENAKREIERKYRAGKSPVDLGAEYGLKPKQISDQAYRKLWDQSGKASGNKKSSKKGAKGAAKKTAKKGAKKSKKSGRR
;
A
#
# COMPACT_ATOMS: atom_id res chain seq x y z
N MET A 1 14.62 9.36 -27.19
CA MET A 1 14.08 8.76 -25.94
C MET A 1 13.55 7.37 -26.26
N GLN A 2 14.01 6.37 -25.53
CA GLN A 2 13.65 4.96 -25.76
C GLN A 2 12.17 4.72 -25.41
N ARG A 3 11.47 3.88 -26.18
CA ARG A 3 10.06 3.53 -25.91
C ARG A 3 9.99 2.19 -25.19
N TRP A 4 8.93 2.02 -24.38
CA TRP A 4 8.66 0.77 -23.67
C TRP A 4 8.64 -0.46 -24.60
N SER A 5 8.05 -0.33 -25.79
CA SER A 5 7.90 -1.43 -26.74
C SER A 5 9.25 -1.92 -27.30
N ASP A 6 10.22 -1.02 -27.47
CA ASP A 6 11.56 -1.31 -27.99
C ASP A 6 12.49 -1.97 -26.97
N LEU A 7 12.10 -2.07 -25.71
CA LEU A 7 12.90 -2.77 -24.71
C LEU A 7 12.86 -4.28 -24.95
N PRO A 8 13.99 -4.98 -24.77
CA PRO A 8 14.01 -6.44 -24.75
C PRO A 8 13.11 -6.95 -23.61
N GLU A 9 12.50 -8.13 -23.81
CA GLU A 9 11.61 -8.72 -22.79
C GLU A 9 12.29 -8.94 -21.44
N ASN A 10 13.59 -9.25 -21.46
CA ASN A 10 14.41 -9.37 -20.25
C ASN A 10 14.42 -8.06 -19.44
N ALA A 11 14.57 -6.91 -20.11
CA ALA A 11 14.54 -5.61 -19.45
C ALA A 11 13.13 -5.28 -18.93
N LYS A 12 12.08 -5.58 -19.70
CA LYS A 12 10.68 -5.39 -19.27
C LYS A 12 10.37 -6.19 -18.00
N ARG A 13 10.79 -7.46 -17.94
CA ARG A 13 10.65 -8.33 -16.76
C ARG A 13 11.44 -7.81 -15.56
N GLU A 14 12.65 -7.31 -15.78
CA GLU A 14 13.45 -6.76 -14.69
C GLU A 14 12.85 -5.48 -14.11
N ILE A 15 12.35 -4.59 -14.98
CA ILE A 15 11.62 -3.38 -14.56
C ILE A 15 10.38 -3.76 -13.77
N GLU A 16 9.61 -4.74 -14.22
CA GLU A 16 8.44 -5.25 -13.49
C GLU A 16 8.83 -5.77 -12.10
N ARG A 17 9.85 -6.63 -12.02
CA ARG A 17 10.36 -7.17 -10.75
C ARG A 17 10.78 -6.06 -9.80
N LYS A 18 11.54 -5.09 -10.28
CA LYS A 18 12.00 -3.95 -9.47
C LYS A 18 10.84 -3.04 -9.07
N TYR A 19 9.89 -2.79 -9.96
CA TYR A 19 8.69 -1.99 -9.66
C TYR A 19 7.84 -2.65 -8.58
N ARG A 20 7.59 -3.97 -8.68
CA ARG A 20 6.88 -4.76 -7.66
C ARG A 20 7.62 -4.81 -6.32
N ALA A 21 8.95 -4.77 -6.35
CA ALA A 21 9.78 -4.63 -5.15
C ALA A 21 9.70 -3.24 -4.49
N GLY A 22 8.96 -2.29 -5.08
CA GLY A 22 8.73 -0.95 -4.54
C GLY A 22 9.71 0.11 -5.04
N LYS A 23 10.50 -0.19 -6.09
CA LYS A 23 11.39 0.79 -6.72
C LYS A 23 10.56 1.84 -7.48
N SER A 24 10.96 3.10 -7.41
CA SER A 24 10.19 4.19 -8.03
C SER A 24 10.27 4.11 -9.56
N PRO A 25 9.18 4.39 -10.29
CA PRO A 25 9.23 4.54 -11.73
C PRO A 25 10.18 5.66 -12.19
N VAL A 26 10.54 6.62 -11.32
CA VAL A 26 11.56 7.64 -11.61
C VAL A 26 12.96 7.04 -11.67
N ASP A 27 13.34 6.26 -10.66
CA ASP A 27 14.63 5.56 -10.60
C ASP A 27 14.76 4.55 -11.74
N LEU A 28 13.69 3.77 -11.98
CA LEU A 28 13.62 2.84 -13.10
C LEU A 28 13.68 3.57 -14.45
N GLY A 29 13.08 4.74 -14.56
CA GLY A 29 13.15 5.56 -15.76
C GLY A 29 14.59 5.98 -16.07
N ALA A 30 15.32 6.47 -15.07
CA ALA A 30 16.72 6.86 -15.21
C ALA A 30 17.63 5.66 -15.54
N GLU A 31 17.41 4.52 -14.90
CA GLU A 31 18.23 3.30 -15.06
C GLU A 31 18.11 2.68 -16.46
N TYR A 32 16.92 2.74 -17.08
CA TYR A 32 16.65 2.14 -18.39
C TYR A 32 16.42 3.17 -19.51
N GLY A 33 16.67 4.46 -19.27
CA GLY A 33 16.47 5.52 -20.26
C GLY A 33 15.01 5.73 -20.69
N LEU A 34 14.06 5.38 -19.81
CA LEU A 34 12.62 5.45 -20.03
C LEU A 34 11.99 6.64 -19.31
N LYS A 35 10.83 7.07 -19.81
CA LYS A 35 10.04 8.03 -19.05
C LYS A 35 9.39 7.33 -17.86
N PRO A 36 9.40 7.94 -16.65
CA PRO A 36 8.72 7.38 -15.49
C PRO A 36 7.23 7.10 -15.75
N LYS A 37 6.57 8.00 -16.50
CA LYS A 37 5.18 7.84 -16.94
C LYS A 37 4.95 6.55 -17.74
N GLN A 38 5.90 6.10 -18.56
CA GLN A 38 5.74 4.86 -19.33
C GLN A 38 5.73 3.64 -18.41
N ILE A 39 6.58 3.64 -17.39
CA ILE A 39 6.65 2.55 -16.40
C ILE A 39 5.38 2.54 -15.56
N SER A 40 4.92 3.71 -15.08
CA SER A 40 3.67 3.83 -14.33
C SER A 40 2.44 3.46 -15.15
N ASP A 41 2.38 3.84 -16.43
CA ASP A 41 1.27 3.52 -17.33
C ASP A 41 1.19 2.01 -17.59
N GLN A 42 2.35 1.35 -17.76
CA GLN A 42 2.42 -0.11 -17.88
C GLN A 42 2.04 -0.81 -16.59
N ALA A 43 2.52 -0.31 -15.46
CA ALA A 43 2.12 -0.80 -14.15
C ALA A 43 0.61 -0.71 -13.94
N TYR A 44 -0.02 0.40 -14.34
CA TYR A 44 -1.47 0.57 -14.27
C TYR A 44 -2.21 -0.38 -15.21
N ARG A 45 -1.81 -0.47 -16.49
CA ARG A 45 -2.48 -1.29 -17.50
C ARG A 45 -2.33 -2.79 -17.26
N LYS A 46 -1.21 -3.21 -16.67
CA LYS A 46 -0.93 -4.61 -16.32
C LYS A 46 -1.27 -4.95 -14.88
N LEU A 47 -1.85 -4.01 -14.12
CA LEU A 47 -2.17 -4.17 -12.70
C LEU A 47 -0.98 -4.75 -11.93
N TRP A 48 0.19 -4.14 -12.14
CA TRP A 48 1.37 -4.49 -11.37
C TRP A 48 1.14 -4.12 -9.92
N ASP A 49 0.82 -5.14 -9.14
CA ASP A 49 0.62 -4.96 -7.73
C ASP A 49 1.99 -4.76 -7.07
N GLN A 50 2.18 -3.60 -6.45
CA GLN A 50 3.25 -3.43 -5.47
C GLN A 50 2.85 -4.14 -4.17
N SER A 51 2.45 -5.41 -4.24
CA SER A 51 1.81 -6.14 -3.14
C SER A 51 2.76 -6.40 -1.98
N GLY A 52 4.07 -6.16 -2.18
CA GLY A 52 5.04 -5.99 -1.10
C GLY A 52 4.81 -4.76 -0.21
N LYS A 53 3.90 -3.85 -0.57
CA LYS A 53 3.40 -2.73 0.25
C LYS A 53 1.91 -2.86 0.60
N ALA A 54 1.31 -4.04 0.45
CA ALA A 54 -0.06 -4.34 0.89
C ALA A 54 -0.12 -5.19 2.18
N SER A 55 0.87 -5.05 3.06
CA SER A 55 0.72 -5.31 4.52
C SER A 55 1.06 -4.07 5.37
N GLY A 56 0.98 -2.89 4.76
CA GLY A 56 0.95 -1.61 5.47
C GLY A 56 -0.42 -1.41 6.12
N ASN A 57 -0.61 -2.12 7.24
CA ASN A 57 -1.66 -1.89 8.22
C ASN A 57 -1.94 -0.38 8.36
N LYS A 58 -3.19 0.00 8.08
CA LYS A 58 -3.73 1.32 8.42
C LYS A 58 -3.34 1.65 9.86
N LYS A 59 -2.71 2.81 10.05
CA LYS A 59 -2.88 3.67 11.23
C LYS A 59 -2.72 2.94 12.58
N SER A 60 -1.49 2.72 13.02
CA SER A 60 -1.20 2.57 14.46
C SER A 60 -0.26 3.69 14.88
N SER A 61 -0.86 4.61 15.61
CA SER A 61 -0.27 5.77 16.27
C SER A 61 0.87 5.41 17.22
N LYS A 62 1.91 6.24 17.16
CA LYS A 62 2.64 6.78 18.31
C LYS A 62 3.11 5.75 19.35
N LYS A 63 4.37 5.34 19.17
CA LYS A 63 5.26 4.75 20.18
C LYS A 63 5.20 5.58 21.47
N GLY A 64 4.75 4.98 22.57
CA GLY A 64 4.72 5.66 23.88
C GLY A 64 4.26 4.77 25.04
N ALA A 65 5.26 4.19 25.72
CA ALA A 65 5.30 3.90 27.16
C ALA A 65 4.33 2.85 27.79
N LYS A 66 4.96 1.73 28.19
CA LYS A 66 4.93 1.05 29.51
C LYS A 66 3.75 1.31 30.48
N GLY A 67 3.20 0.22 31.00
CA GLY A 67 2.49 0.15 32.30
C GLY A 67 1.17 -0.61 32.19
N ALA A 68 1.14 -1.92 32.51
CA ALA A 68 0.93 -2.49 33.85
C ALA A 68 -0.55 -2.53 34.30
N ALA A 69 -0.89 -3.66 34.93
CA ALA A 69 -2.09 -3.98 35.72
C ALA A 69 -3.39 -4.24 34.94
N LYS A 70 -3.79 -5.51 34.75
CA LYS A 70 -4.56 -6.34 35.70
C LYS A 70 -5.85 -5.68 36.22
N LYS A 71 -6.97 -6.36 35.93
CA LYS A 71 -8.12 -6.70 36.80
C LYS A 71 -9.50 -6.17 36.35
N THR A 72 -10.40 -7.17 36.29
CA THR A 72 -11.78 -7.19 36.80
C THR A 72 -12.90 -6.46 36.06
N ALA A 73 -13.89 -7.28 35.70
CA ALA A 73 -15.27 -6.94 35.41
C ALA A 73 -15.93 -6.05 36.47
N LYS A 74 -16.80 -5.12 36.04
CA LYS A 74 -18.16 -4.94 36.60
C LYS A 74 -19.00 -3.92 35.82
N LYS A 75 -20.23 -4.35 35.54
CA LYS A 75 -21.51 -3.60 35.43
C LYS A 75 -21.46 -2.06 35.42
N GLY A 76 -22.10 -1.47 34.41
CA GLY A 76 -22.58 -0.09 34.42
C GLY A 76 -23.75 0.07 33.45
N ALA A 77 -24.97 0.09 34.00
CA ALA A 77 -26.24 0.10 33.30
C ALA A 77 -26.47 1.36 32.43
N LYS A 78 -27.10 1.17 31.25
CA LYS A 78 -28.08 2.13 30.72
C LYS A 78 -29.44 1.43 30.54
N LYS A 79 -30.24 1.46 31.61
CA LYS A 79 -31.72 1.56 31.53
C LYS A 79 -32.06 2.75 30.61
N SER A 80 -33.12 2.81 29.82
CA SER A 80 -34.43 2.16 29.86
C SER A 80 -35.16 2.41 28.53
N LYS A 81 -36.11 1.51 28.21
CA LYS A 81 -37.20 1.66 27.25
C LYS A 81 -37.83 3.06 27.25
N LYS A 82 -38.19 3.57 26.06
CA LYS A 82 -39.45 4.32 25.91
C LYS A 82 -40.08 3.99 24.55
N SER A 83 -41.17 3.24 24.64
CA SER A 83 -42.21 3.07 23.64
C SER A 83 -42.90 4.41 23.35
N GLY A 84 -43.31 4.62 22.10
CA GLY A 84 -44.56 5.31 21.82
C GLY A 84 -44.50 6.50 20.84
N ARG A 85 -45.34 6.36 19.81
CA ARG A 85 -46.24 7.37 19.24
C ARG A 85 -45.79 8.07 17.95
N ARG A 86 -46.21 7.51 16.81
CA ARG A 86 -47.25 8.09 15.95
C ARG A 86 -47.78 7.05 14.97
#